data_AF-A0A484CTG5-F1
#
_entry.id   AF-A0A484CTG5-F1
#
_cell.length_a   1.000
_cell.length_b   1.000
_cell.length_c   1.000
_cell.angle_alpha   90.00
_cell.angle_beta   90.00
_cell.angle_gamma   90.00
#
_symmetry.space_group_name_H-M   'P 1'
#
loop_
_entity.id
_entity.type
_entity.pdbx_description
1 polymer ?
#
loop_
_entity_poly.entity_id
_entity_poly.type
_entity_poly.pdbx_seq_one_letter_code
_entity_poly.pdbx_strand_id
1 'polypeptide(L)'
;MRCKTTHAPPGDTLVHAGDLISALYFISRGSIEILKGDVVVAILGKNDIFGEPINLYALPGQSRADVRALTYCDLHKIHREDMLEVLGMYPEFCEYFWSNLEITFNLRDVCYSYSSYSIYYYC
;
A
#
# COMPACT_ATOMS: atom_id res chain seq x y z
N MET A 1 -17.94 -1.35 -10.55
CA MET A 1 -17.16 -2.40 -9.86
C MET A 1 -15.81 -1.78 -9.52
N ARG A 2 -15.54 -1.49 -8.23
CA ARG A 2 -14.48 -0.55 -7.78
C ARG A 2 -13.21 -1.20 -7.23
N CYS A 3 -13.16 -2.53 -7.10
CA CYS A 3 -11.94 -3.25 -6.73
C CYS A 3 -11.44 -4.06 -7.94
N LYS A 4 -10.16 -3.90 -8.29
CA LYS A 4 -9.53 -4.72 -9.32
C LYS A 4 -8.86 -5.92 -8.65
N THR A 5 -9.34 -7.12 -8.96
CA THR A 5 -8.69 -8.37 -8.56
C THR A 5 -7.48 -8.62 -9.46
N THR A 6 -6.31 -8.78 -8.85
CA THR A 6 -5.07 -9.17 -9.53
C THR A 6 -4.70 -10.56 -9.04
N HIS A 7 -4.32 -11.45 -9.96
CA HIS A 7 -3.86 -12.80 -9.64
C HIS A 7 -2.37 -12.88 -9.96
N ALA A 8 -1.57 -13.32 -9.00
CA ALA A 8 -0.13 -13.46 -9.17
C ALA A 8 0.27 -14.94 -9.02
N PRO A 9 0.92 -15.55 -10.04
CA PRO A 9 1.51 -16.87 -9.90
C PRO A 9 2.74 -16.84 -8.98
N PRO A 10 3.19 -18.00 -8.44
CA PRO A 10 4.38 -18.06 -7.62
C PRO A 10 5.63 -17.60 -8.38
N GLY A 11 6.45 -16.78 -7.74
CA GLY A 11 7.67 -16.20 -8.32
C GLY A 11 7.44 -14.90 -9.08
N ASP A 12 6.20 -14.46 -9.25
CA ASP A 12 5.88 -13.21 -9.96
C ASP A 12 6.14 -11.98 -9.08
N THR A 13 6.71 -10.94 -9.68
CA THR A 13 7.00 -9.66 -9.02
C THR A 13 5.93 -8.65 -9.37
N LEU A 14 5.10 -8.32 -8.38
CA LEU A 14 3.96 -7.42 -8.53
C LEU A 14 4.36 -5.94 -8.62
N VAL A 15 5.39 -5.57 -7.86
CA VAL A 15 5.87 -4.19 -7.75
C VAL A 15 7.38 -4.24 -7.65
N HIS A 16 8.03 -3.34 -8.38
CA HIS A 16 9.48 -3.15 -8.28
C HIS A 16 9.82 -1.93 -7.43
N ALA A 17 11.00 -1.89 -6.83
CA ALA A 17 11.53 -0.70 -6.19
C ALA A 17 11.70 0.45 -7.21
N GLY A 18 11.13 1.61 -6.93
CA GLY A 18 11.12 2.80 -7.77
C GLY A 18 9.77 3.06 -8.48
N ASP A 19 8.87 2.08 -8.48
CA ASP A 19 7.52 2.26 -9.02
C ASP A 19 6.68 3.19 -8.16
N LEU A 20 5.84 3.98 -8.82
CA LEU A 20 4.87 4.83 -8.16
C LEU A 20 3.71 3.97 -7.63
N ILE A 21 3.60 3.86 -6.30
CA ILE A 21 2.48 3.17 -5.65
C ILE A 21 1.45 4.22 -5.22
N SER A 22 0.33 4.30 -5.95
CA SER A 22 -0.81 5.15 -5.60
C SER A 22 -2.09 4.36 -5.28
N ALA A 23 -1.93 3.10 -4.85
CA ALA A 23 -3.01 2.16 -4.59
C ALA A 23 -2.73 1.31 -3.34
N LEU A 24 -3.80 0.92 -2.67
CA LEU A 24 -3.77 -0.02 -1.55
C LEU A 24 -3.96 -1.45 -2.09
N TYR A 25 -3.22 -2.40 -1.52
CA TYR A 25 -3.32 -3.81 -1.85
C TYR A 25 -3.79 -4.60 -0.63
N PHE A 26 -4.77 -5.46 -0.87
CA PHE A 26 -5.32 -6.38 0.13
C PHE A 26 -5.07 -7.82 -0.32
N ILE A 27 -4.45 -8.63 0.55
CA ILE A 27 -4.21 -10.04 0.26
C ILE A 27 -5.43 -10.86 0.72
N SER A 28 -6.22 -11.35 -0.23
CA SER A 28 -7.31 -12.28 0.08
C SER A 28 -6.81 -13.69 0.34
N ARG A 29 -5.84 -14.15 -0.46
CA ARG A 29 -5.27 -15.50 -0.36
C ARG A 29 -3.85 -15.52 -0.86
N GLY A 30 -3.04 -16.39 -0.24
CA GLY A 30 -1.66 -16.64 -0.64
C GLY A 30 -0.66 -16.07 0.36
N SER A 31 0.57 -15.92 -0.10
CA SER A 31 1.67 -15.37 0.68
C SER A 31 2.63 -14.64 -0.24
N ILE A 32 3.09 -13.49 0.23
CA ILE A 32 3.90 -12.55 -0.53
C ILE A 32 5.09 -12.19 0.35
N GLU A 33 6.24 -12.03 -0.27
CA GLU A 33 7.43 -11.53 0.41
C GLU A 33 7.83 -10.17 -0.16
N ILE A 34 8.42 -9.37 0.70
CA ILE A 34 8.93 -8.04 0.36
C ILE A 34 10.45 -8.14 0.38
N LEU A 35 11.07 -7.91 -0.77
CA LEU A 35 12.51 -7.92 -0.96
C LEU A 35 13.04 -6.49 -1.06
N LYS A 36 14.21 -6.24 -0.47
CA LYS A 36 14.95 -4.99 -0.63
C LYS A 36 16.39 -5.31 -0.98
N GLY A 37 16.76 -5.15 -2.25
CA GLY A 37 18.12 -5.41 -2.72
C GLY A 37 18.59 -6.83 -2.38
N ASP A 38 17.74 -7.83 -2.67
CA ASP A 38 17.98 -9.27 -2.45
C ASP A 38 17.85 -9.78 -1.00
N VAL A 39 17.49 -8.90 -0.05
CA VAL A 39 17.19 -9.28 1.34
C VAL A 39 15.68 -9.29 1.57
N VAL A 40 15.14 -10.38 2.13
CA VAL A 40 13.73 -10.46 2.54
C VAL A 40 13.52 -9.63 3.80
N VAL A 41 12.71 -8.58 3.71
CA VAL A 41 12.42 -7.64 4.80
C VAL A 41 11.20 -8.09 5.59
N ALA A 42 10.17 -8.56 4.90
CA ALA A 42 8.91 -8.98 5.50
C ALA A 42 8.24 -10.06 4.66
N ILE A 43 7.45 -10.91 5.32
CA ILE A 43 6.57 -11.89 4.69
C ILE A 43 5.15 -11.54 5.12
N LEU A 44 4.28 -11.34 4.14
CA LEU A 44 2.87 -11.03 4.31
C LEU A 44 2.02 -12.25 3.93
N GLY A 45 1.00 -12.52 4.73
CA GLY A 45 0.10 -13.64 4.59
C GLY A 45 -1.31 -13.23 4.18
N LYS A 46 -2.25 -14.13 4.44
CA LYS A 46 -3.69 -13.88 4.23
C LYS A 46 -4.16 -12.72 5.11
N ASN A 47 -5.02 -11.87 4.55
CA ASN A 47 -5.63 -10.70 5.19
C ASN A 47 -4.65 -9.58 5.58
N ASP A 48 -3.38 -9.67 5.17
CA ASP A 48 -2.46 -8.56 5.36
C ASP A 48 -2.72 -7.45 4.34
N ILE A 49 -2.52 -6.23 4.80
CA ILE A 49 -2.73 -5.01 4.02
C ILE A 49 -1.41 -4.32 3.84
N PHE A 50 -1.08 -4.00 2.59
CA PHE A 50 0.13 -3.26 2.26
C PHE A 50 -0.16 -2.15 1.25
N GLY A 51 0.59 -1.05 1.37
CA GLY A 51 0.46 0.08 0.45
C GLY A 51 0.80 1.40 1.13
N GLU A 52 0.32 2.47 0.51
CA GLU A 52 0.42 3.82 1.05
C GLU A 52 -0.87 4.18 1.82
N PRO A 53 -0.78 4.69 3.07
CA PRO A 53 -1.94 5.23 3.75
C PRO A 53 -2.45 6.46 2.99
N ILE A 54 -3.76 6.57 2.86
CA ILE A 54 -4.42 7.70 2.18
C ILE A 54 -4.30 8.94 3.06
N ASN A 55 -3.13 9.56 3.09
CA ASN A 55 -2.96 10.87 3.69
C ASN A 55 -3.21 11.92 2.61
N LEU A 56 -4.08 12.89 2.90
CA LEU A 56 -4.61 13.88 1.94
C LEU A 56 -3.56 14.73 1.18
N TYR A 57 -2.28 14.67 1.53
CA TYR A 57 -1.25 15.65 1.13
C TYR A 57 0.07 15.07 0.62
N ALA A 58 0.15 13.78 0.30
CA ALA A 58 1.42 13.20 -0.10
C ALA A 58 1.45 12.89 -1.60
N LEU A 59 2.47 13.44 -2.29
CA LEU A 59 2.85 12.99 -3.64
C LEU A 59 2.96 11.45 -3.64
N PRO A 60 2.54 10.77 -4.74
CA PRO A 60 2.64 9.32 -4.83
C PRO A 60 4.06 8.89 -4.50
N GLY A 61 4.21 8.13 -3.42
CA GLY A 61 5.51 7.63 -2.98
C GLY A 61 6.10 6.66 -3.99
N GLN A 62 7.42 6.65 -4.09
CA GLN A 62 8.14 5.56 -4.75
C GLN A 62 8.23 4.37 -3.80
N SER A 63 7.98 3.18 -4.31
CA SER A 63 8.30 1.93 -3.61
C SER A 63 9.81 1.85 -3.38
N ARG A 64 10.24 1.44 -2.18
CA ARG A 64 11.67 1.14 -1.91
C ARG A 64 11.93 -0.37 -1.78
N ALA A 65 10.93 -1.19 -2.05
CA ALA A 65 11.01 -2.63 -1.93
C ALA A 65 10.23 -3.29 -3.07
N ASP A 66 10.73 -4.44 -3.49
CA ASP A 66 10.12 -5.32 -4.48
C ASP A 66 9.12 -6.24 -3.77
N VAL A 67 7.96 -6.45 -4.38
CA VAL A 67 6.91 -7.32 -3.85
C VAL A 67 6.82 -8.56 -4.73
N ARG A 68 7.15 -9.72 -4.17
CA ARG A 68 7.15 -11.01 -4.89
C ARG A 68 6.16 -11.98 -4.30
N ALA A 69 5.35 -12.61 -5.15
CA ALA A 69 4.44 -13.66 -4.72
C ALA A 69 5.21 -14.97 -4.46
N LEU A 70 5.06 -15.56 -3.28
CA LEU A 70 5.63 -16.89 -2.97
C LEU A 70 4.73 -18.02 -3.48
N THR A 71 3.42 -17.80 -3.48
CA THR A 71 2.41 -18.78 -3.87
C THR A 71 1.42 -18.15 -4.86
N TYR A 72 0.43 -18.91 -5.31
CA TYR A 72 -0.67 -18.34 -6.08
C TYR A 72 -1.47 -17.37 -5.19
N CYS A 73 -1.36 -16.08 -5.48
CA CYS A 73 -1.93 -15.02 -4.65
C CYS A 73 -3.10 -14.34 -5.34
N ASP A 74 -4.17 -14.14 -4.57
CA ASP A 74 -5.33 -13.34 -4.96
C ASP A 74 -5.29 -12.05 -4.15
N LEU A 75 -5.12 -10.94 -4.86
CA LEU A 75 -5.02 -9.61 -4.26
C LEU A 75 -6.03 -8.64 -4.85
N HIS A 76 -6.58 -7.78 -4.01
CA HIS A 76 -7.43 -6.69 -4.44
C HIS A 76 -6.62 -5.40 -4.45
N LYS A 77 -6.61 -4.74 -5.59
CA LYS A 77 -6.06 -3.41 -5.77
C LYS A 77 -7.19 -2.40 -5.71
N ILE A 78 -7.04 -1.42 -4.82
CA ILE A 78 -7.97 -0.31 -4.65
C ILE A 78 -7.20 0.98 -4.85
N HIS A 79 -7.63 1.81 -5.81
CA HIS A 79 -7.00 3.10 -6.03
C HIS A 79 -7.44 4.11 -4.98
N ARG A 80 -6.58 5.11 -4.72
CA ARG A 80 -6.91 6.20 -3.79
C ARG A 80 -8.21 6.92 -4.16
N GLU A 81 -8.50 7.06 -5.46
CA GLU A 81 -9.68 7.75 -5.97
C GLU A 81 -10.96 7.00 -5.60
N ASP A 82 -10.95 5.67 -5.78
CA ASP A 82 -12.07 4.79 -5.41
C ASP A 82 -12.35 4.84 -3.91
N MET A 83 -11.30 4.89 -3.08
CA MET A 83 -11.44 5.02 -1.63
C MET A 83 -12.03 6.38 -1.25
N LEU A 84 -11.51 7.48 -1.80
CA LEU A 84 -12.00 8.82 -1.52
C LEU A 84 -13.49 8.99 -1.92
N GLU A 85 -13.91 8.43 -3.04
CA GLU A 85 -15.33 8.42 -3.44
C GLU A 85 -16.22 7.69 -2.42
N VAL A 86 -15.77 6.54 -1.91
CA VAL A 86 -16.55 5.74 -0.94
C VAL A 86 -16.60 6.42 0.42
N LEU A 87 -15.46 6.96 0.88
CA LEU A 87 -15.39 7.73 2.13
C LEU A 87 -16.27 8.98 2.07
N GLY A 88 -16.34 9.65 0.92
CA GLY A 88 -17.20 10.83 0.73
C GLY A 88 -18.70 10.54 0.81
N MET A 89 -19.13 9.33 0.46
CA MET A 89 -20.54 8.92 0.52
C MET A 89 -20.96 8.42 1.91
N TYR A 90 -20.03 7.87 2.70
CA TYR A 90 -20.29 7.27 4.01
C TYR A 90 -19.26 7.69 5.07
N PRO A 91 -19.34 8.93 5.59
CA PRO A 91 -18.39 9.44 6.59
C PRO A 91 -18.47 8.69 7.93
N GLU A 92 -19.63 8.15 8.31
CA GLU A 92 -19.78 7.38 9.55
C GLU A 92 -19.03 6.04 9.51
N PHE A 93 -18.85 5.46 8.32
CA PHE A 93 -18.09 4.22 8.12
C PHE A 93 -16.58 4.46 8.07
N CYS A 94 -16.16 5.68 7.72
CA CYS A 94 -14.76 6.06 7.59
C CYS A 94 -13.97 5.80 8.88
N GLU A 95 -14.45 6.32 10.02
CA GLU A 95 -13.79 6.15 11.32
C GLU A 95 -13.68 4.67 11.73
N TYR A 96 -14.73 3.89 11.47
CA TYR A 96 -14.74 2.46 11.74
C TYR A 96 -13.75 1.71 10.84
N PHE A 97 -13.66 2.09 9.57
CA PHE A 97 -12.73 1.50 8.63
C PHE A 97 -11.28 1.76 9.04
N TRP A 98 -10.92 3.01 9.36
CA TRP A 98 -9.57 3.35 9.82
C TRP A 98 -9.19 2.71 11.15
N SER A 99 -10.15 2.58 12.07
CA SER A 99 -9.91 1.95 13.38
C SER A 99 -9.63 0.45 13.29
N ASN A 100 -10.13 -0.22 12.24
CA ASN A 100 -9.94 -1.65 12.03
C ASN A 100 -8.90 -1.99 10.95
N LEU A 101 -8.36 -0.99 10.25
CA LEU A 101 -7.40 -1.20 9.17
C LEU A 101 -5.99 -1.26 9.75
N GLU A 102 -5.54 -2.49 10.02
CA GLU A 102 -4.16 -2.76 10.41
C GLU A 102 -3.27 -2.77 9.16
N ILE A 103 -2.50 -1.70 8.93
CA ILE A 103 -1.50 -1.66 7.86
C ILE A 103 -0.27 -2.45 8.34
N THR A 104 -0.08 -3.64 7.79
CA THR A 104 1.04 -4.53 8.16
C THR A 104 2.38 -3.99 7.66
N PHE A 105 2.39 -3.38 6.46
CA PHE A 105 3.62 -2.83 5.89
C PHE A 105 3.38 -1.59 5.03
N ASN A 106 4.06 -0.50 5.39
CA ASN A 106 4.07 0.72 4.61
C ASN A 106 5.21 0.66 3.59
N LEU A 107 4.87 0.59 2.30
CA LEU A 107 5.87 0.59 1.22
C LEU A 107 6.51 1.97 1.00
N ARG A 108 5.96 3.02 1.62
CA ARG A 108 6.55 4.34 1.66
C ARG A 108 7.69 4.31 2.66
N ASP A 109 8.90 4.20 2.15
CA ASP A 109 10.03 4.74 2.87
C ASP A 109 9.83 6.26 2.83
N VAL A 110 9.40 6.84 3.95
CA VAL A 110 9.63 8.25 4.19
C VAL A 110 11.14 8.38 4.18
N CYS A 111 11.72 8.63 3.00
CA CYS A 111 12.84 9.54 2.97
C CYS A 111 12.32 10.80 3.67
N TYR A 112 12.57 10.84 4.99
CA TYR A 112 13.08 12.03 5.61
C TYR A 112 14.32 12.36 4.77
N SER A 113 14.11 13.02 3.63
CA SER A 113 14.92 14.17 3.39
C SER A 113 14.76 14.99 4.67
N TYR A 114 15.79 14.93 5.51
CA TYR A 114 16.36 16.14 6.05
C TYR A 114 16.53 17.13 4.89
N SER A 115 15.42 17.70 4.46
CA SER A 115 15.36 19.05 4.06
C SER A 115 14.57 19.68 5.19
N SER A 116 15.30 20.36 6.08
CA SER A 116 14.89 21.68 6.52
C SER A 116 14.07 22.38 5.42
N TYR A 117 13.14 23.27 5.76
CA TYR A 117 12.17 23.91 4.84
C TYR A 117 10.82 23.20 4.70
N SER A 118 10.12 23.00 5.82
CA SER A 118 8.69 23.36 5.85
C SER A 118 8.25 23.69 7.27
N ILE A 119 8.98 24.61 7.90
CA ILE A 119 8.48 25.42 9.03
C ILE A 119 7.92 26.70 8.44
N TYR A 120 6.97 26.61 7.50
CA TYR A 120 6.25 27.79 7.00
C TYR A 120 4.92 27.32 6.44
N TYR A 121 3.99 26.92 7.29
CA TYR A 121 2.55 27.12 7.08
C TYR A 121 1.82 26.84 8.41
N TYR A 122 2.20 27.63 9.41
CA TYR A 122 1.37 28.04 10.53
C TYR A 122 1.87 29.43 10.94
N CYS A 123 1.43 30.43 10.19
CA CYS A 123 1.31 31.81 10.63
C CYS A 123 0.03 32.37 10.00
#